data_AF-A0A952KB74-F1
#
_entry.id   AF-A0A952KB74-F1
#
_cell.length_a   1.000
_cell.length_b   1.000
_cell.length_c   1.000
_cell.angle_alpha   90.00
_cell.angle_beta   90.00
_cell.angle_gamma   90.00
#
_symmetry.space_group_name_H-M   'P 1'
#
loop_
_entity.id
_entity.type
_entity.pdbx_description
1 polymer ?
#
loop_
_entity_poly.entity_id
_entity_poly.type
_entity_poly.pdbx_seq_one_letter_code
_entity_poly.pdbx_strand_id
1 'polypeptide(L)'
;MANSLVIPTLAQAVEHVLAAIEGDIVLGLPLGIGKPNPFVNLLYRRIKAMGSDASPRRLKIITALSLEKPEGKSELEQNFLTPLVERVFKDYPDLDYVKDLRAGALPPHIEVSEFFLKTGDYLGNGRAQQAYIATNYTFVARDMGVLGVNVIAHL
;
A
#
# COMPACT_ATOMS: atom_id res chain seq x y z
N MET A 1 -22.63 9.98 -18.19
CA MET A 1 -21.62 8.96 -17.80
C MET A 1 -20.27 9.57 -18.02
N ALA A 2 -19.37 9.56 -17.03
CA ALA A 2 -18.00 10.00 -17.25
C ALA A 2 -17.34 9.05 -18.25
N ASN A 3 -16.64 9.59 -19.26
CA ASN A 3 -15.88 8.75 -20.18
C ASN A 3 -14.69 8.15 -19.44
N SER A 4 -14.48 6.84 -19.58
CA SER A 4 -13.29 6.18 -19.05
C SER A 4 -12.03 6.75 -19.72
N LEU A 5 -11.10 7.24 -18.92
CA LEU A 5 -9.78 7.67 -19.37
C LEU A 5 -8.86 6.45 -19.45
N VAL A 6 -8.26 6.21 -20.62
CA VAL A 6 -7.26 5.15 -20.81
C VAL A 6 -5.88 5.80 -20.82
N ILE A 7 -5.04 5.42 -19.86
CA ILE A 7 -3.66 5.91 -19.75
C ILE A 7 -2.71 4.74 -20.04
N PRO A 8 -1.80 4.87 -21.03
CA PRO A 8 -1.07 3.71 -21.56
C PRO A 8 0.12 3.27 -20.70
N THR A 9 0.53 4.05 -19.71
CA THR A 9 1.65 3.71 -18.83
C THR A 9 1.35 4.02 -17.36
N LEU A 10 1.95 3.26 -16.45
CA LEU A 10 1.83 3.49 -15.01
C LEU A 10 2.39 4.85 -14.58
N ALA A 11 3.51 5.29 -15.18
CA ALA A 11 4.11 6.57 -14.89
C ALA A 11 3.16 7.73 -15.23
N GLN A 12 2.54 7.70 -16.41
CA GLN A 12 1.53 8.68 -16.79
C GLN A 12 0.29 8.60 -15.90
N ALA A 13 -0.11 7.41 -15.45
CA ALA A 13 -1.24 7.26 -14.55
C ALA A 13 -0.96 7.89 -13.16
N VAL A 14 0.25 7.70 -12.63
CA VAL A 14 0.69 8.34 -11.38
C VAL A 14 0.74 9.86 -11.53
N GLU A 15 1.34 10.38 -12.60
CA GLU A 15 1.39 11.83 -12.84
C GLU A 15 -0.01 12.43 -13.06
N HIS A 16 -0.91 11.70 -13.72
CA HIS A 16 -2.31 12.12 -13.85
C HIS A 16 -2.99 12.23 -12.48
N VAL A 17 -2.82 11.24 -11.60
CA VAL A 17 -3.39 11.27 -10.24
C VAL A 17 -2.82 12.44 -9.44
N LEU A 18 -1.51 12.68 -9.50
CA LEU A 18 -0.87 13.79 -8.80
C LEU A 18 -1.34 15.17 -9.30
N ALA A 19 -1.63 15.29 -10.59
CA ALA A 19 -2.16 16.51 -11.21
C ALA A 19 -3.66 16.71 -10.93
N ALA A 20 -4.44 15.63 -10.91
CA ALA A 20 -5.89 15.68 -10.73
C ALA A 20 -6.31 15.87 -9.27
N ILE A 21 -5.51 15.40 -8.31
CA ILE A 21 -5.76 15.55 -6.88
C ILE A 21 -4.87 16.66 -6.34
N GLU A 22 -5.50 17.79 -6.00
CA GLU A 22 -4.84 18.88 -5.28
C GLU A 22 -4.56 18.47 -3.83
N GLY A 23 -3.33 18.68 -3.37
CA GLY A 23 -2.95 18.41 -1.98
C GLY A 23 -2.76 16.92 -1.66
N ASP A 24 -3.11 16.55 -0.44
CA ASP A 24 -2.83 15.23 0.14
C ASP A 24 -3.66 14.11 -0.50
N ILE A 25 -3.07 12.91 -0.56
CA ILE A 25 -3.72 11.73 -1.11
C ILE A 25 -4.11 10.79 0.02
N VAL A 26 -5.40 10.43 0.06
CA VAL A 26 -5.92 9.34 0.89
C VAL A 26 -6.32 8.20 -0.06
N LEU A 27 -5.43 7.22 -0.15
CA LEU A 27 -5.50 6.10 -1.07
C LEU A 27 -6.22 4.91 -0.43
N GLY A 28 -7.36 4.53 -0.98
CA GLY A 28 -8.04 3.29 -0.68
C GLY A 28 -7.51 2.14 -1.54
N LEU A 29 -7.08 1.05 -0.89
CA LEU A 29 -6.62 -0.19 -1.55
C LEU A 29 -7.48 -1.39 -1.12
N PRO A 30 -8.61 -1.63 -1.80
CA PRO A 30 -9.44 -2.81 -1.53
C PRO A 30 -8.65 -4.11 -1.75
N LEU A 31 -8.88 -5.12 -0.90
CA LEU A 31 -8.19 -6.42 -1.04
C LEU A 31 -8.66 -7.18 -2.29
N GLY A 32 -9.96 -7.16 -2.58
CA GLY A 32 -10.59 -7.61 -3.83
C GLY A 32 -9.93 -8.82 -4.52
N ILE A 33 -9.73 -8.69 -5.84
CA ILE A 33 -9.00 -9.66 -6.66
C ILE A 33 -7.47 -9.45 -6.61
N GLY A 34 -7.01 -8.45 -5.87
CA GLY A 34 -5.62 -8.04 -5.81
C GLY A 34 -5.49 -6.52 -5.72
N LYS A 35 -4.26 -6.10 -5.44
CA LYS A 35 -3.86 -4.69 -5.42
C LYS A 35 -3.02 -4.40 -6.66
N PRO A 36 -3.13 -3.21 -7.27
CA PRO A 36 -2.28 -2.82 -8.39
C PRO A 36 -0.88 -2.43 -7.88
N ASN A 37 -0.14 -3.41 -7.35
CA ASN A 37 1.15 -3.22 -6.66
C ASN A 37 2.16 -2.36 -7.44
N PRO A 38 2.38 -2.56 -8.77
CA PRO A 38 3.27 -1.69 -9.54
C PRO A 38 2.87 -0.21 -9.51
N PHE A 39 1.58 0.09 -9.65
CA PHE A 39 1.06 1.46 -9.60
C PHE A 39 1.23 2.05 -8.21
N VAL A 40 0.87 1.29 -7.16
CA VAL A 40 0.99 1.73 -5.76
C VAL A 40 2.44 2.02 -5.41
N ASN A 41 3.38 1.16 -5.81
CA ASN A 41 4.80 1.36 -5.59
C ASN A 41 5.33 2.62 -6.28
N LEU A 42 4.92 2.88 -7.52
CA LEU A 42 5.33 4.09 -8.24
C LEU A 42 4.79 5.35 -7.56
N LEU A 43 3.51 5.38 -7.19
CA LEU A 43 2.91 6.49 -6.44
C LEU A 43 3.60 6.69 -5.09
N TYR A 44 3.83 5.60 -4.35
CA TYR A 44 4.50 5.61 -3.06
C TYR A 44 5.92 6.18 -3.16
N ARG A 45 6.73 5.69 -4.11
CA ARG A 45 8.10 6.19 -4.35
C ARG A 45 8.09 7.67 -4.71
N ARG A 46 7.15 8.10 -5.56
CA ARG A 46 7.03 9.49 -6.00
C ARG A 46 6.74 10.43 -4.83
N ILE A 47 5.83 10.06 -3.92
CA ILE A 47 5.52 10.85 -2.72
C ILE A 47 6.62 10.74 -1.66
N LYS A 48 7.21 9.56 -1.46
CA LYS A 48 8.36 9.37 -0.57
C LYS A 48 9.52 10.29 -0.94
N ALA A 49 9.80 10.45 -2.23
CA ALA A 49 10.85 11.35 -2.74
C ALA A 49 10.60 12.84 -2.47
N MET A 50 9.35 13.26 -2.23
CA MET A 50 9.02 14.65 -1.87
C MET A 50 9.41 15.01 -0.44
N GLY A 51 9.88 14.05 0.37
CA GLY A 51 10.21 14.27 1.79
C GLY A 51 11.29 15.33 2.06
N SER A 52 12.05 15.74 1.04
CA SER A 52 13.02 16.84 1.12
C SER A 52 12.39 18.23 0.97
N ASP A 53 11.13 18.31 0.55
CA ASP A 53 10.44 19.58 0.34
C ASP A 53 10.06 20.22 1.69
N ALA A 54 9.97 21.55 1.73
CA ALA A 54 9.59 22.28 2.96
C ALA A 54 8.20 21.88 3.48
N SER A 55 7.31 21.44 2.58
CA SER A 55 5.97 20.94 2.89
C SER A 55 5.65 19.76 1.97
N PRO A 56 6.10 18.54 2.30
CA PRO A 56 5.87 17.37 1.46
C PRO A 56 4.37 17.04 1.41
N ARG A 57 3.87 16.72 0.21
CA ARG A 57 2.51 16.19 0.03
C ARG A 57 2.36 14.91 0.84
N ARG A 58 1.28 14.76 1.61
CA ARG A 58 1.06 13.58 2.46
C ARG A 58 0.37 12.45 1.68
N LEU A 59 0.68 11.22 2.07
CA LEU A 59 -0.01 10.02 1.61
C LEU A 59 -0.55 9.24 2.81
N LYS A 60 -1.85 8.99 2.85
CA LYS A 60 -2.47 8.02 3.75
C LYS A 60 -2.98 6.84 2.95
N ILE A 61 -2.55 5.63 3.30
CA ILE A 61 -3.02 4.38 2.68
C ILE A 61 -4.02 3.72 3.63
N ILE A 62 -5.22 3.46 3.15
CA ILE A 62 -6.28 2.75 3.88
C ILE A 62 -6.51 1.43 3.15
N THR A 63 -6.24 0.32 3.84
CA THR A 63 -6.26 -1.00 3.22
C THR A 63 -6.69 -2.09 4.19
N ALA A 64 -7.05 -3.25 3.63
CA ALA A 64 -6.96 -4.52 4.35
C ALA A 64 -5.68 -5.25 3.92
N LEU A 65 -5.12 -6.06 4.81
CA LEU A 65 -4.12 -7.10 4.55
C LEU A 65 -3.09 -6.77 3.46
N SER A 66 -1.92 -6.34 3.89
CA SER A 66 -0.75 -6.23 3.02
C SER A 66 -0.02 -7.56 2.86
N LEU A 67 0.02 -8.08 1.64
CA LEU A 67 0.70 -9.34 1.33
C LEU A 67 2.08 -9.06 0.72
N GLU A 68 3.06 -9.82 1.17
CA GLU A 68 4.43 -9.87 0.64
C GLU A 68 4.75 -11.32 0.30
N LYS A 69 5.78 -11.51 -0.53
CA LYS A 69 6.34 -12.84 -0.74
C LYS A 69 6.77 -13.46 0.59
N PRO A 70 6.56 -14.77 0.78
CA PRO A 70 7.09 -15.44 1.96
C PRO A 70 8.62 -15.46 1.89
N GLU A 71 9.27 -15.13 3.00
CA GLU A 71 10.72 -15.17 3.17
C GLU A 71 11.08 -16.12 4.32
N GLY A 72 12.12 -16.94 4.12
CA GLY A 72 12.63 -17.84 5.15
C GLY A 72 13.58 -17.13 6.11
N LYS A 73 13.39 -17.35 7.41
CA LYS A 73 14.21 -16.73 8.47
C LYS A 73 15.37 -17.60 8.95
N SER A 74 15.40 -18.86 8.54
CA SER A 74 16.47 -19.82 8.79
C SER A 74 16.92 -20.46 7.47
N GLU A 75 18.11 -21.06 7.46
CA GLU A 75 18.62 -21.77 6.28
C GLU A 75 17.66 -22.86 5.80
N LEU A 76 17.06 -23.62 6.73
CA LEU A 76 16.07 -24.65 6.39
C LEU A 76 14.82 -24.04 5.74
N GLU A 77 14.27 -22.96 6.31
CA GLU A 77 13.13 -22.26 5.74
C GLU A 77 13.45 -21.69 4.35
N GLN A 78 14.65 -21.13 4.16
CA GLN A 78 15.07 -20.58 2.87
C GLN A 78 15.19 -21.66 1.80
N ASN A 79 15.82 -22.80 2.13
CA ASN A 79 15.94 -23.94 1.21
C ASN A 79 14.56 -24.51 0.82
N PHE A 80 13.59 -24.47 1.74
CA PHE A 80 12.22 -24.90 1.46
C PHE A 80 11.41 -23.87 0.65
N LEU A 81 11.48 -22.59 1.02
CA LEU A 81 10.64 -21.53 0.45
C LEU A 81 11.16 -21.02 -0.89
N THR A 82 12.46 -20.97 -1.13
CA THR A 82 13.05 -20.37 -2.34
C THR A 82 12.46 -20.99 -3.63
N PRO A 83 12.42 -22.33 -3.80
CA PRO A 83 11.83 -22.94 -5.01
C PRO A 83 10.33 -22.63 -5.16
N LEU A 84 9.60 -22.50 -4.05
CA LEU A 84 8.18 -22.13 -4.06
C LEU A 84 8.00 -20.67 -4.51
N VAL A 85 8.81 -19.75 -3.97
CA VAL A 85 8.79 -18.33 -4.32
C VAL A 85 9.11 -18.13 -5.80
N GLU A 86 10.16 -18.78 -6.30
CA GLU A 86 10.55 -18.72 -7.70
C GLU A 86 9.48 -19.27 -8.65
N ARG A 87 8.72 -20.29 -8.23
CA ARG A 87 7.70 -20.91 -9.06
C ARG A 87 6.35 -20.18 -9.03
N VAL A 88 5.95 -19.64 -7.87
CA VAL A 88 4.60 -19.10 -7.64
C VAL A 88 4.57 -17.57 -7.65
N PHE A 89 5.64 -16.92 -7.18
CA PHE A 89 5.67 -15.48 -6.92
C PHE A 89 6.72 -14.72 -7.73
N LYS A 90 7.27 -15.34 -8.78
CA LYS A 90 8.33 -14.77 -9.62
C LYS A 90 8.04 -13.33 -10.03
N ASP A 91 6.87 -13.12 -10.64
CA ASP A 91 6.44 -11.84 -11.21
C ASP A 91 5.55 -11.02 -10.26
N TYR A 92 5.41 -11.46 -9.01
CA TYR A 92 4.67 -10.71 -7.99
C TYR A 92 5.56 -9.58 -7.44
N PRO A 93 5.19 -8.30 -7.50
CA PRO A 93 5.96 -7.26 -6.83
C PRO A 93 5.44 -7.09 -5.40
N ASP A 94 6.34 -7.10 -4.41
CA ASP A 94 5.98 -6.67 -3.07
C ASP A 94 5.58 -5.20 -3.04
N LEU A 95 4.83 -4.81 -2.03
CA LEU A 95 4.49 -3.42 -1.78
C LEU A 95 5.60 -2.72 -0.99
N ASP A 96 6.18 -1.66 -1.56
CA ASP A 96 7.32 -0.97 -0.95
C ASP A 96 6.96 -0.33 0.40
N TYR A 97 5.73 0.18 0.54
CA TYR A 97 5.26 0.74 1.81
C TYR A 97 5.21 -0.30 2.92
N VAL A 98 5.03 -1.58 2.59
CA VAL A 98 4.96 -2.67 3.58
C VAL A 98 6.36 -2.96 4.10
N LYS A 99 7.36 -3.00 3.20
CA LYS A 99 8.77 -3.12 3.58
C LYS A 99 9.19 -2.00 4.53
N ASP A 100 8.87 -0.76 4.19
CA ASP A 100 9.16 0.40 5.04
C ASP A 100 8.35 0.37 6.36
N LEU A 101 7.08 -0.04 6.32
CA LEU A 101 6.25 -0.16 7.53
C LEU A 101 6.83 -1.18 8.49
N ARG A 102 7.19 -2.37 8.00
CA ARG A 102 7.79 -3.45 8.81
C ARG A 102 9.13 -3.06 9.40
N ALA A 103 9.96 -2.38 8.62
CA ALA A 103 11.25 -1.87 9.05
C ALA A 103 11.15 -0.66 10.02
N GLY A 104 9.95 -0.11 10.25
CA GLY A 104 9.77 1.11 11.04
C GLY A 104 10.34 2.36 10.33
N ALA A 105 10.49 2.30 9.01
CA ALA A 105 11.16 3.28 8.17
C ALA A 105 10.20 4.12 7.30
N LEU A 106 8.88 4.07 7.57
CA LEU A 106 7.93 4.93 6.88
C LEU A 106 8.28 6.41 7.08
N PRO A 107 8.34 7.22 6.02
CA PRO A 107 8.51 8.67 6.14
C PRO A 107 7.42 9.32 7.02
N PRO A 108 7.70 10.46 7.66
CA PRO A 108 6.75 11.13 8.55
C PRO A 108 5.49 11.64 7.84
N HIS A 109 5.58 11.93 6.53
CA HIS A 109 4.45 12.36 5.70
C HIS A 109 3.66 11.20 5.07
N ILE A 110 3.98 9.95 5.42
CA ILE A 110 3.27 8.77 4.91
C ILE A 110 2.67 7.97 6.08
N GLU A 111 1.37 7.71 6.00
CA GLU A 111 0.63 6.91 6.97
C GLU A 111 0.03 5.67 6.30
N VAL A 112 0.06 4.54 6.98
CA VAL A 112 -0.58 3.30 6.52
C VAL A 112 -1.49 2.82 7.64
N SER A 113 -2.77 2.67 7.33
CA SER A 113 -3.79 2.20 8.25
C SER A 113 -4.43 0.94 7.70
N GLU A 114 -4.34 -0.14 8.47
CA GLU A 114 -4.91 -1.43 8.11
C GLU A 114 -6.03 -1.82 9.08
N PHE A 115 -7.14 -2.34 8.56
CA PHE A 115 -8.22 -2.89 9.41
C PHE A 115 -8.18 -4.41 9.53
N PHE A 116 -7.27 -5.06 8.81
CA PHE A 116 -6.97 -6.48 8.93
C PHE A 116 -5.45 -6.66 8.87
N LEU A 117 -4.85 -6.98 10.02
CA LEU A 117 -3.43 -7.26 10.15
C LEU A 117 -3.19 -8.76 9.97
N LYS A 118 -2.13 -9.13 9.23
CA LYS A 118 -1.70 -10.53 9.17
C LYS A 118 -1.21 -10.97 10.55
N THR A 119 -1.71 -12.12 11.01
CA THR A 119 -1.45 -12.63 12.37
C THR A 119 0.05 -12.74 12.64
N GLY A 120 0.51 -12.08 13.71
CA GLY A 120 1.90 -12.12 14.15
C GLY A 120 2.89 -11.26 13.35
N ASP A 121 2.50 -10.73 12.18
CA ASP A 121 3.43 -10.02 11.29
C ASP A 121 3.94 -8.68 11.86
N TYR A 122 3.16 -8.03 12.73
CA TYR A 122 3.44 -6.70 13.29
C TYR A 122 3.68 -6.70 14.81
N LEU A 123 4.07 -7.84 15.39
CA LEU A 123 4.52 -7.87 16.78
C LEU A 123 5.76 -6.97 16.93
N GLY A 124 5.78 -6.11 17.95
CA GLY A 124 6.84 -5.12 18.17
C GLY A 124 6.77 -3.87 17.27
N ASN A 125 5.80 -3.76 16.36
CA ASN A 125 5.64 -2.58 15.50
C ASN A 125 4.55 -1.64 16.04
N GLY A 126 4.94 -0.70 16.91
CA GLY A 126 4.02 0.23 17.55
C GLY A 126 3.26 1.12 16.56
N ARG A 127 3.91 1.54 15.46
CA ARG A 127 3.27 2.39 14.44
C ARG A 127 2.14 1.66 13.72
N ALA A 128 2.37 0.42 13.28
CA ALA A 128 1.33 -0.40 12.64
C ALA A 128 0.17 -0.69 13.59
N GLN A 129 0.47 -0.99 14.86
CA GLN A 129 -0.56 -1.30 15.87
C GLN A 129 -1.43 -0.08 16.22
N GLN A 130 -0.82 1.11 16.35
CA GLN A 130 -1.55 2.36 16.64
C GLN A 130 -2.36 2.87 15.44
N ALA A 131 -1.93 2.55 14.22
CA ALA A 131 -2.64 2.93 12.99
C ALA A 131 -3.77 1.95 12.60
N TYR A 132 -4.05 0.93 13.42
CA TYR A 132 -5.13 -0.02 13.18
C TYR A 132 -6.50 0.68 13.16
N ILE A 133 -7.33 0.34 12.18
CA ILE A 133 -8.72 0.84 12.10
C ILE A 133 -9.65 -0.28 12.56
N ALA A 134 -10.44 -0.01 13.61
CA ALA A 134 -11.50 -0.91 14.06
C ALA A 134 -12.73 -0.83 13.13
N THR A 135 -12.64 -1.48 11.97
CA THR A 135 -13.75 -1.65 11.02
C THR A 135 -13.82 -3.09 10.50
N ASN A 136 -14.87 -3.42 9.75
CA ASN A 136 -15.05 -4.71 9.12
C ASN A 136 -15.60 -4.54 7.69
N TYR A 137 -15.68 -5.64 6.93
CA TYR A 137 -16.10 -5.61 5.53
C TYR A 137 -17.53 -5.10 5.30
N THR A 138 -18.40 -5.14 6.30
CA THR A 138 -19.76 -4.56 6.22
C THR A 138 -19.71 -3.04 6.18
N PHE A 139 -18.77 -2.42 6.90
CA PHE A 139 -18.74 -0.96 7.09
C PHE A 139 -17.57 -0.25 6.39
N VAL A 140 -16.58 -0.99 5.92
CA VAL A 140 -15.35 -0.40 5.34
C VAL A 140 -15.63 0.61 4.24
N ALA A 141 -16.63 0.39 3.38
CA ALA A 141 -16.98 1.33 2.32
C ALA A 141 -17.44 2.70 2.87
N ARG A 142 -18.27 2.68 3.92
CA ARG A 142 -18.68 3.90 4.64
C ARG A 142 -17.48 4.56 5.30
N ASP A 143 -16.67 3.76 6.00
CA ASP A 143 -15.56 4.27 6.80
C ASP A 143 -14.46 4.87 5.92
N MET A 144 -14.22 4.32 4.73
CA MET A 144 -13.36 4.92 3.71
C MET A 144 -13.81 6.34 3.33
N GLY A 145 -15.12 6.56 3.17
CA GLY A 145 -15.67 7.89 2.91
C GLY A 145 -15.44 8.85 4.08
N VAL A 146 -15.67 8.40 5.32
CA VAL A 146 -15.42 9.20 6.54
C VAL A 146 -13.94 9.53 6.71
N LEU A 147 -13.05 8.61 6.36
CA LEU A 147 -11.60 8.79 6.40
C LEU A 147 -11.07 9.66 5.25
N GLY A 148 -11.95 10.12 4.35
CA GLY A 148 -11.59 11.06 3.29
C GLY A 148 -10.88 10.44 2.10
N VAL A 149 -11.08 9.15 1.82
CA VAL A 149 -10.52 8.50 0.63
C VAL A 149 -10.86 9.30 -0.63
N ASN A 150 -9.83 9.77 -1.32
CA ASN A 150 -9.97 10.59 -2.54
C ASN A 150 -9.37 9.91 -3.78
N VAL A 151 -8.69 8.77 -3.61
CA VAL A 151 -8.24 7.90 -4.69
C VAL A 151 -8.54 6.44 -4.33
N ILE A 152 -9.14 5.68 -5.24
CA ILE A 152 -9.29 4.23 -5.10
C ILE A 152 -8.48 3.57 -6.21
N ALA A 153 -7.63 2.60 -5.86
CA ALA A 153 -6.89 1.81 -6.84
C ALA A 153 -7.22 0.31 -6.66
N HIS A 154 -7.70 -0.31 -7.72
CA HIS A 154 -8.10 -1.73 -7.77
C HIS A 154 -7.82 -2.34 -9.14
N LEU A 155 -7.77 -3.67 -9.19
CA LEU A 155 -7.71 -4.47 -10.43
C LEU A 155 -9.11 -4.99 -10.80
#